data_AF-A0A936Q8W9-F1
#
_entry.id   AF-A0A936Q8W9-F1
#
_cell.length_a   1.000
_cell.length_b   1.000
_cell.length_c   1.000
_cell.angle_alpha   90.00
_cell.angle_beta   90.00
_cell.angle_gamma   90.00
#
_symmetry.space_group_name_H-M   'P 1'
#
loop_
_entity.id
_entity.type
_entity.pdbx_description
1 polymer ?
#
loop_
_entity_poly.entity_id
_entity_poly.type
_entity_poly.pdbx_seq_one_letter_code
_entity_poly.pdbx_strand_id
1 'polypeptide(L)' 'MSDEVEPRREEAPFVADGLAAGAYNEEGVDLTLIRMFLRLTPAERLDEASSSANGIEELRALQIPASR' A
#
# COMPACT_ATOMS: atom_id res chain seq x y z
N MET A 1 36.48 -42.15 -7.82
CA MET A 1 36.26 -40.73 -8.18
C MET A 1 34.76 -40.53 -8.11
N SER A 2 34.30 -39.84 -7.07
CA SER A 2 32.89 -39.55 -6.86
C SER A 2 32.58 -38.25 -7.58
N ASP A 3 31.79 -38.31 -8.65
CA ASP A 3 31.18 -37.13 -9.24
C ASP A 3 29.99 -36.73 -8.37
N GLU A 4 30.16 -35.66 -7.58
CA GLU A 4 29.04 -35.00 -6.93
C GLU A 4 28.26 -34.23 -8.00
N VAL A 5 27.12 -34.78 -8.42
CA VAL A 5 26.16 -34.08 -9.27
C VAL A 5 25.37 -33.13 -8.37
N GLU A 6 25.76 -31.86 -8.37
CA GLU A 6 25.00 -30.77 -7.75
C GLU A 6 23.54 -30.80 -8.23
N PRO A 7 22.54 -30.74 -7.33
CA PRO A 7 21.15 -30.69 -7.75
C PRO A 7 20.89 -29.35 -8.42
N ARG A 8 20.50 -29.39 -9.71
CA ARG A 8 19.99 -28.22 -10.44
C ARG A 8 18.89 -27.56 -9.61
N ARG A 9 19.18 -26.38 -9.08
CA ARG A 9 18.17 -25.50 -8.46
C ARG A 9 17.10 -25.23 -9.50
N GLU A 10 15.93 -25.81 -9.31
CA GLU A 10 14.71 -25.41 -10.00
C GLU A 10 14.47 -23.95 -9.61
N GLU A 11 14.69 -23.04 -10.56
CA GLU A 11 14.37 -21.63 -10.42
C GLU A 11 12.84 -21.54 -10.26
N ALA A 12 12.39 -21.39 -9.02
CA ALA A 12 11.02 -21.03 -8.73
C ALA A 12 10.66 -19.79 -9.56
N PRO A 13 9.45 -19.71 -10.13
CA PRO A 13 9.06 -18.56 -10.95
C PRO A 13 9.31 -17.30 -10.14
N PHE A 14 10.01 -16.33 -10.76
CA PHE A 14 10.20 -14.99 -10.22
C PHE A 14 8.83 -14.39 -9.95
N VAL A 15 8.34 -14.56 -8.72
CA VAL A 15 7.21 -13.80 -8.23
C VAL A 15 7.77 -12.41 -8.02
N ALA A 16 7.36 -11.49 -8.89
CA ALA A 16 7.58 -10.08 -8.68
C ALA A 16 6.77 -9.66 -7.44
N ASP A 17 7.33 -9.92 -6.25
CA ASP A 17 6.84 -9.51 -4.93
C ASP A 17 7.00 -8.00 -4.74
N GLY A 18 6.58 -7.23 -5.75
CA GLY A 18 6.60 -5.76 -5.75
C GLY A 18 5.24 -5.14 -6.02
N LEU A 19 4.23 -5.93 -6.42
CA LEU A 19 2.87 -5.41 -6.63
C LEU A 19 1.93 -5.72 -5.45
N ALA A 20 2.28 -6.68 -4.58
CA ALA A 20 1.37 -7.19 -3.54
C ALA A 20 1.68 -6.73 -2.10
N ALA A 21 2.75 -5.98 -1.84
CA ALA A 21 3.01 -5.45 -0.50
C ALA A 21 3.56 -4.04 -0.61
N GLY A 22 2.86 -3.06 -0.02
CA GLY A 22 3.37 -1.72 0.20
C GLY A 22 4.80 -1.82 0.71
N ALA A 23 5.73 -1.20 0.01
CA ALA A 23 7.15 -1.49 0.16
C ALA A 23 7.65 -1.02 1.55
N TYR A 24 7.54 -1.91 2.53
CA TYR A 24 8.20 -1.83 3.83
C TYR A 24 9.71 -1.82 3.57
N ASN A 25 10.42 -0.81 4.07
CA ASN A 25 11.89 -0.81 4.08
C ASN A 25 12.43 -1.61 5.28
N GLU A 26 13.75 -1.80 5.38
CA GLU A 26 14.41 -2.53 6.48
C GLU A 26 14.13 -1.94 7.87
N GLU A 27 13.58 -0.73 7.93
CA GLU A 27 13.15 -0.01 9.15
C GLU A 27 11.65 -0.19 9.45
N GLY A 28 10.90 -0.92 8.60
CA GLY A 28 9.48 -1.19 8.77
C GLY A 28 8.55 -0.03 8.39
N VAL A 29 9.05 1.00 7.70
CA VAL A 29 8.24 2.17 7.31
C VAL A 29 7.65 1.95 5.91
N ASP A 30 6.32 1.84 5.82
CA ASP A 30 5.61 1.86 4.54
C ASP A 30 5.53 3.29 3.99
N LEU A 31 6.23 3.52 2.88
CA LEU A 31 6.27 4.82 2.21
C LEU A 31 5.23 4.96 1.08
N THR A 32 4.34 3.98 0.90
CA THR A 32 3.38 3.94 -0.21
C THR A 32 2.51 5.18 -0.26
N LEU A 33 1.93 5.57 0.88
CA LEU A 33 1.06 6.75 0.96
C LEU A 33 1.81 8.06 0.68
N ILE A 34 3.04 8.19 1.19
CA ILE A 34 3.89 9.37 0.95
C ILE A 34 4.23 9.46 -0.54
N ARG A 35 4.64 8.34 -1.15
CA ARG A 35 4.97 8.28 -2.59
C ARG A 35 3.76 8.57 -3.45
N MET A 36 2.58 8.09 -3.08
CA MET A 36 1.32 8.39 -3.76
C MET A 36 1.01 9.89 -3.67
N PHE A 37 1.09 10.47 -2.47
CA PHE A 37 0.83 11.90 -2.25
C PHE A 37 1.80 12.80 -3.03
N LEU A 38 3.08 12.43 -3.13
CA LEU A 38 4.08 13.20 -3.85
C LEU A 38 3.92 13.15 -5.38
N ARG A 39 3.22 12.16 -5.94
CA ARG A 39 2.92 12.07 -7.38
C ARG A 39 1.82 13.03 -7.83
N LEU A 40 1.01 13.52 -6.90
CA LEU A 40 -0.10 14.43 -7.16
C LEU A 40 0.40 15.88 -7.26
N THR A 41 -0.23 16.65 -8.13
CA THR A 41 -0.15 18.12 -8.14
C THR A 41 -0.76 18.70 -6.87
N PRO A 42 -0.45 19.96 -6.51
CA PRO A 42 -1.06 20.60 -5.35
C PRO A 42 -2.59 20.62 -5.37
N ALA A 43 -3.20 20.78 -6.55
CA ALA A 43 -4.66 20.77 -6.70
C ALA A 43 -5.24 19.37 -6.44
N GLU A 44 -4.67 18.33 -7.04
CA GLU A 44 -5.13 16.95 -6.84
C GLU A 44 -5.00 16.50 -5.37
N ARG A 45 -3.96 16.97 -4.65
CA ARG A 45 -3.84 16.71 -3.21
C ARG A 45 -4.97 17.34 -2.40
N LEU A 46 -5.37 18.56 -2.78
CA LEU A 46 -6.47 19.26 -2.14
C LEU A 46 -7.79 18.53 -2.38
N ASP A 47 -8.01 18.07 -3.61
CA ASP A 47 -9.22 17.34 -4.00
C ASP A 47 -9.33 16.01 -3.23
N GLU A 48 -8.25 15.22 -3.19
CA GLU A 48 -8.19 13.95 -2.45
C GLU A 48 -8.41 14.15 -0.94
N ALA A 49 -7.75 15.15 -0.34
CA ALA A 49 -7.91 15.46 1.08
C ALA A 49 -9.33 15.93 1.40
N SER A 50 -9.95 16.73 0.53
CA SER A 50 -11.32 17.21 0.69
C SER A 50 -12.33 16.08 0.57
N SER A 51 -12.15 15.18 -0.40
CA SER A 51 -13.00 13.98 -0.55
C SER A 51 -12.92 13.09 0.69
N SER A 52 -11.70 12.82 1.17
CA SER A 52 -11.48 12.04 2.39
C SER A 52 -12.13 12.68 3.63
N ALA A 53 -12.00 14.00 3.80
CA ALA A 53 -12.60 14.72 4.91
C ALA A 53 -14.13 14.65 4.87
N ASN A 54 -14.74 14.84 3.69
CA ASN A 54 -16.19 14.74 3.52
C ASN A 54 -16.70 13.33 3.85
N GLY A 55 -16.01 12.29 3.39
CA GLY A 55 -16.37 10.90 3.73
C GLY A 55 -16.34 10.61 5.24
N ILE A 56 -15.39 11.20 5.97
CA ILE A 56 -15.34 11.08 7.44
C ILE A 56 -16.55 11.77 8.09
N GLU A 57 -16.90 12.98 7.64
CA GLU A 57 -18.07 13.70 8.18
C GLU A 57 -19.38 12.96 7.87
N GLU A 58 -19.51 12.36 6.68
CA GLU A 58 -20.65 11.50 6.35
C GLU A 58 -20.75 10.28 7.28
N LEU A 59 -19.63 9.58 7.53
CA LEU A 59 -19.60 8.47 8.46
C LEU A 59 -19.96 8.89 9.90
N ARG A 60 -19.50 10.06 10.34
CA ARG A 60 -19.88 10.62 11.64
C ARG A 60 -21.37 10.91 11.71
N ALA A 61 -21.95 11.51 10.67
CA ALA A 61 -23.37 11.79 10.61
C ALA A 61 -24.23 10.52 10.70
N LEU A 62 -23.80 9.42 10.08
CA LEU A 62 -24.45 8.11 10.18
C LEU A 62 -24.36 7.49 11.57
N GLN A 63 -23.34 7.84 12.35
CA GLN A 63 -23.13 7.33 13.71
C GLN A 63 -23.84 8.14 14.80
N ILE A 64 -24.41 9.31 14.48
CA ILE A 64 -25.27 10.03 15.42
C ILE A 64 -26.52 9.16 15.62
N PRO A 65 -26.74 8.58 16.82
CA PRO A 65 -27.98 7.86 17.06
C PRO A 65 -29.11 8.87 16.91
N ALA A 66 -30.16 8.49 16.19
CA ALA A 66 -31.42 9.20 16.20
C ALA A 66 -32.01 9.12 17.62
N SER A 67 -31.53 9.99 18.51
CA SER A 67 -32.15 10.21 19.80
C SER A 67 -33.51 10.82 19.55
N ARG A 68 -34.50 10.03 19.98
CA ARG A 68 -35.93 10.27 20.05
C ARG A 68 -36.31 11.63 20.62
#